data_AF-A0A0C9XWD6-F1
#
_entry.id   AF-A0A0C9XWD6-F1
#
_cell.length_a   1.000
_cell.length_b   1.000
_cell.length_c   1.000
_cell.angle_alpha   90.00
_cell.angle_beta   90.00
_cell.angle_gamma   90.00
#
_symmetry.space_group_name_H-M   'P 1'
#
loop_
_entity.id
_entity.type
_entity.pdbx_description
1 polymer ?
#
loop_
_entity_poly.entity_id
_entity_poly.type
_entity_poly.pdbx_seq_one_letter_code
_entity_poly.pdbx_strand_id
1 'polypeptide(L)'
;MPWNINLVLEKLEQMHWEVLQDLEFALQAPAMAHHTMTSECIPLLSGALPAYETFLKQWKRISMSSVNPQFSPLLKEGLAHGEQYHKHMHANKAYVFVMFAHPSIRFSWVEHKWCNEISSVKASILELMQEYHMKYADDNAQPTPTTM
;
A
#
# COMPACT_ATOMS: atom_id res chain seq x y z
N MET A 1 -24.34 -26.57 -32.93
CA MET A 1 -24.26 -25.26 -32.23
C MET A 1 -25.59 -25.03 -31.52
N PRO A 2 -25.66 -25.15 -30.18
CA PRO A 2 -26.88 -24.80 -29.48
C PRO A 2 -27.08 -23.28 -29.59
N TRP A 3 -28.29 -22.88 -29.98
CA TRP A 3 -28.67 -21.47 -30.08
C TRP A 3 -28.83 -20.88 -28.68
N ASN A 4 -28.04 -19.84 -28.37
CA ASN A 4 -28.15 -19.03 -27.15
C ASN A 4 -29.44 -18.18 -27.15
N ILE A 5 -30.61 -18.82 -27.06
CA ILE A 5 -31.91 -18.13 -27.02
C ILE A 5 -32.23 -17.65 -25.58
N ASN A 6 -31.59 -18.22 -24.57
CA ASN A 6 -31.87 -17.94 -23.16
C ASN A 6 -31.17 -16.70 -22.58
N LEU A 7 -30.27 -16.02 -23.30
CA LEU A 7 -29.60 -14.81 -22.78
C LEU A 7 -30.49 -13.56 -22.80
N VAL A 8 -31.59 -13.58 -23.55
CA VAL A 8 -32.51 -12.43 -23.67
C VAL A 8 -33.33 -12.21 -22.38
N LEU A 9 -33.45 -13.24 -21.53
CA LEU A 9 -34.18 -13.18 -20.26
C LEU A 9 -33.42 -12.51 -19.12
N GLU A 10 -32.10 -12.29 -19.24
CA GLU A 10 -31.28 -11.66 -18.20
C GLU A 10 -30.72 -10.30 -18.65
N LYS A 11 -31.56 -9.47 -19.29
CA LYS A 11 -31.16 -8.10 -19.59
C LYS A 11 -31.15 -7.30 -18.30
N LEU A 12 -29.97 -6.88 -17.87
CA LEU A 12 -29.79 -5.98 -16.73
C LEU A 12 -30.68 -4.74 -16.89
N GLU A 13 -31.58 -4.54 -15.93
CA GLU A 13 -32.36 -3.31 -15.82
C GLU A 13 -31.44 -2.11 -15.57
N GLN A 14 -31.93 -0.91 -15.87
CA GLN A 14 -31.19 0.34 -15.72
C GLN A 14 -30.57 0.50 -14.32
N MET A 15 -31.31 0.14 -13.27
CA MET A 15 -30.82 0.18 -11.88
C MET A 15 -29.60 -0.72 -11.67
N HIS A 16 -29.56 -1.90 -12.27
CA HIS A 16 -28.40 -2.79 -12.12
C HIS A 16 -27.17 -2.22 -12.82
N TRP A 17 -27.34 -1.52 -13.95
CA TRP A 17 -26.23 -0.83 -14.61
C TRP A 17 -25.67 0.32 -13.76
N GLU A 18 -26.53 1.08 -13.10
CA GLU A 18 -26.10 2.16 -12.20
C GLU A 18 -25.31 1.61 -11.00
N VAL A 19 -25.76 0.51 -10.41
CA VAL A 19 -25.00 -0.17 -9.33
C VAL A 19 -23.64 -0.67 -9.82
N LEU A 20 -23.57 -1.21 -11.05
CA LEU A 20 -22.29 -1.64 -11.63
C LEU A 20 -21.33 -0.48 -11.87
N GLN A 21 -21.84 0.67 -12.32
CA GLN A 21 -21.03 1.88 -12.48
C GLN A 21 -20.51 2.41 -11.14
N ASP A 22 -21.33 2.39 -10.10
CA ASP A 22 -20.91 2.73 -8.75
C ASP A 22 -19.82 1.76 -8.26
N LEU A 23 -19.98 0.46 -8.47
CA LEU A 23 -18.97 -0.54 -8.12
C LEU A 23 -17.65 -0.34 -8.89
N GLU A 24 -17.72 -0.09 -10.19
CA GLU A 24 -16.54 0.21 -11.01
C GLU A 24 -15.78 1.43 -10.48
N PHE A 25 -16.52 2.52 -10.19
CA PHE A 25 -15.95 3.73 -9.62
C PHE A 25 -15.32 3.48 -8.24
N ALA A 26 -16.02 2.75 -7.37
CA ALA A 26 -15.52 2.38 -6.05
C ALA A 26 -14.25 1.53 -6.13
N LEU A 27 -14.13 0.64 -7.12
CA LEU A 27 -13.01 -0.27 -7.29
C LEU A 27 -11.80 0.36 -8.01
N GLN A 28 -11.93 1.57 -8.57
CA GLN A 28 -10.83 2.21 -9.29
C GLN A 28 -9.60 2.47 -8.41
N ALA A 29 -9.79 3.00 -7.20
CA ALA A 29 -8.71 3.27 -6.25
C ALA A 29 -7.94 2.01 -5.83
N PRO A 30 -8.58 0.92 -5.36
CA PRO A 30 -7.87 -0.31 -5.02
C PRO A 30 -7.26 -0.99 -6.25
N ALA A 31 -7.87 -0.89 -7.44
CA ALA A 31 -7.28 -1.43 -8.66
C ALA A 31 -5.93 -0.76 -8.99
N MET A 32 -5.85 0.57 -8.85
CA MET A 32 -4.60 1.30 -9.04
C MET A 32 -3.53 0.92 -8.01
N ALA A 33 -3.92 0.81 -6.73
CA ALA A 33 -3.01 0.40 -5.67
C ALA A 33 -2.52 -1.03 -5.89
N HIS A 34 -3.42 -1.95 -6.22
CA HIS A 34 -3.08 -3.33 -6.54
C HIS A 34 -2.11 -3.40 -7.72
N HIS A 35 -2.42 -2.74 -8.84
CA HIS A 35 -1.52 -2.71 -10.00
C HIS A 35 -0.12 -2.18 -9.64
N THR A 36 -0.06 -1.12 -8.85
CA THR A 36 1.22 -0.58 -8.35
C THR A 36 1.95 -1.60 -7.49
N MET A 37 1.24 -2.32 -6.62
CA MET A 37 1.80 -3.29 -5.67
C MET A 37 2.09 -4.67 -6.27
N THR A 38 1.61 -4.97 -7.48
CA THR A 38 1.85 -6.23 -8.18
C THR A 38 2.68 -6.07 -9.45
N SER A 39 3.20 -4.87 -9.71
CA SER A 39 4.08 -4.66 -10.86
C SER A 39 5.43 -5.38 -10.68
N GLU A 40 6.02 -5.89 -11.76
CA GLU A 40 7.31 -6.63 -11.70
C GLU A 40 8.54 -5.71 -11.62
N CYS A 41 8.36 -4.43 -11.28
CA CYS A 41 9.43 -3.44 -11.21
C CYS A 41 10.10 -3.43 -9.83
N ILE A 42 11.45 -3.44 -9.78
CA ILE A 42 12.22 -3.41 -8.53
C ILE A 42 12.65 -1.96 -8.18
N PRO A 43 12.53 -1.51 -6.91
CA PRO A 43 11.93 -2.20 -5.77
C PRO A 43 10.44 -1.81 -5.56
N LEU A 44 9.56 -2.76 -5.82
CA LEU A 44 8.09 -2.66 -5.66
C LEU A 44 7.65 -2.22 -4.26
N LEU A 45 8.35 -2.74 -3.24
CA LEU A 45 7.94 -2.60 -1.85
C LEU A 45 8.04 -1.15 -1.35
N SER A 46 8.91 -0.32 -1.93
CA SER A 46 9.01 1.10 -1.56
C SER A 46 7.80 1.92 -2.00
N GLY A 47 7.09 1.49 -3.04
CA GLY A 47 5.85 2.11 -3.49
C GLY A 47 4.60 1.57 -2.80
N ALA A 48 4.68 0.40 -2.17
CA ALA A 48 3.51 -0.32 -1.68
C ALA A 48 2.73 0.44 -0.59
N LEU A 49 3.44 0.92 0.44
CA LEU A 49 2.80 1.67 1.52
C LEU A 49 2.23 3.03 1.04
N PRO A 50 2.96 3.83 0.24
CA PRO A 50 2.38 5.03 -0.38
C PRO A 50 1.14 4.76 -1.25
N ALA A 51 1.17 3.70 -2.07
CA ALA A 51 0.05 3.32 -2.92
C ALA A 51 -1.17 2.94 -2.08
N TYR A 52 -0.97 2.14 -1.03
CA TYR A 52 -2.01 1.70 -0.12
C TYR A 52 -2.66 2.86 0.64
N GLU A 53 -1.84 3.75 1.23
CA GLU A 53 -2.36 4.93 1.94
C GLU A 53 -3.10 5.90 1.02
N THR A 54 -2.63 6.05 -0.24
CA THR A 54 -3.31 6.86 -1.25
C THR A 54 -4.69 6.29 -1.56
N PHE A 55 -4.78 4.98 -1.77
CA PHE A 55 -6.04 4.26 -1.98
C PHE A 55 -7.01 4.47 -0.79
N LEU A 56 -6.56 4.24 0.44
CA LEU A 56 -7.40 4.42 1.62
C LEU A 56 -7.90 5.85 1.76
N LYS A 57 -7.04 6.84 1.50
CA LYS A 57 -7.42 8.24 1.53
C LYS A 57 -8.50 8.56 0.50
N GLN A 58 -8.41 7.99 -0.71
CA GLN A 58 -9.42 8.16 -1.75
C GLN A 58 -10.76 7.54 -1.34
N TRP A 59 -10.76 6.30 -0.82
CA TRP A 59 -11.96 5.65 -0.30
C TRP A 59 -12.62 6.42 0.83
N LYS A 60 -11.84 6.92 1.80
CA LYS A 60 -12.37 7.78 2.88
C LYS A 60 -13.04 9.02 2.32
N ARG A 61 -12.40 9.69 1.36
CA ARG A 61 -12.97 10.88 0.71
C ARG A 61 -14.28 10.58 -0.01
N ILE A 62 -14.35 9.46 -0.73
CA ILE A 62 -15.56 9.05 -1.46
C ILE A 62 -16.68 8.71 -0.46
N SER A 63 -16.38 7.93 0.58
CA SER A 63 -17.33 7.54 1.63
C SER A 63 -17.90 8.72 2.42
N MET A 64 -17.15 9.82 2.56
CA MET A 64 -17.58 11.02 3.30
C MET A 64 -18.22 12.09 2.40
N SER A 65 -18.29 11.86 1.09
CA SER A 65 -18.84 12.82 0.14
C SER A 65 -20.36 12.94 0.28
N SER A 66 -20.87 14.17 0.44
CA SER A 66 -22.32 14.44 0.42
C SER A 66 -22.92 14.36 -0.98
N VAL A 67 -22.10 14.42 -2.04
CA VAL A 67 -22.56 14.38 -3.43
C VAL A 67 -23.03 12.97 -3.83
N ASN A 68 -22.39 11.94 -3.28
CA ASN A 68 -22.66 10.54 -3.62
C ASN A 68 -22.81 9.71 -2.33
N PRO A 69 -23.92 9.89 -1.59
CA PRO A 69 -24.13 9.27 -0.28
C PRO A 69 -24.19 7.74 -0.33
N GLN A 70 -24.48 7.15 -1.49
CA GLN A 70 -24.57 5.70 -1.68
C GLN A 70 -23.22 4.99 -1.45
N PHE A 71 -22.09 5.68 -1.61
CA PHE A 71 -20.77 5.08 -1.38
C PHE A 71 -20.44 4.87 0.10
N SER A 72 -21.07 5.60 1.01
CA SER A 72 -20.82 5.45 2.44
C SER A 72 -21.14 4.03 2.94
N PRO A 73 -22.36 3.49 2.75
CA PRO A 73 -22.64 2.10 3.10
C PRO A 73 -21.88 1.10 2.23
N LEU A 74 -21.62 1.41 0.95
CA LEU A 74 -20.90 0.52 0.03
C LEU A 74 -19.45 0.26 0.47
N LEU A 75 -18.75 1.31 0.90
CA LEU A 75 -17.32 1.24 1.23
C LEU A 75 -17.05 0.90 2.69
N LYS A 76 -18.06 0.92 3.57
CA LYS A 76 -17.90 0.79 5.02
C LYS A 76 -17.05 -0.41 5.44
N GLU A 77 -17.40 -1.59 4.94
CA GLU A 77 -16.71 -2.84 5.32
C GLU A 77 -15.29 -2.88 4.74
N GLY A 78 -15.13 -2.47 3.48
CA GLY A 78 -13.83 -2.38 2.82
C GLY A 78 -12.88 -1.40 3.53
N LEU A 79 -13.40 -0.26 3.99
CA LEU A 79 -12.63 0.72 4.76
C LEU A 79 -12.22 0.17 6.12
N ALA A 80 -13.11 -0.52 6.84
CA ALA A 80 -12.78 -1.14 8.12
C ALA A 80 -11.65 -2.17 7.97
N HIS A 81 -11.76 -3.05 6.98
CA HIS A 81 -10.71 -4.02 6.67
C HIS A 81 -9.40 -3.34 6.24
N GLY A 82 -9.50 -2.33 5.38
CA GLY A 82 -8.35 -1.60 4.87
C GLY A 82 -7.58 -0.85 5.96
N GLU A 83 -8.28 -0.22 6.90
CA GLU A 83 -7.65 0.42 8.06
C GLU A 83 -6.96 -0.59 8.99
N GLN A 84 -7.57 -1.75 9.19
CA GLN A 84 -6.93 -2.82 9.97
C GLN A 84 -5.64 -3.30 9.29
N TYR A 85 -5.67 -3.52 7.98
CA TYR A 85 -4.50 -3.95 7.23
C TYR A 85 -3.41 -2.85 7.19
N HIS A 86 -3.79 -1.58 7.07
CA HIS A 86 -2.86 -0.46 7.14
C HIS A 86 -2.08 -0.44 8.45
N LYS A 87 -2.70 -0.74 9.61
CA LYS A 87 -1.98 -0.85 10.89
C LYS A 87 -0.87 -1.89 10.83
N HIS A 88 -1.10 -3.03 10.18
CA HIS A 88 -0.09 -4.07 10.00
C HIS A 88 1.04 -3.62 9.06
N MET A 89 0.72 -2.94 7.96
CA MET A 89 1.74 -2.38 7.06
C MET A 89 2.58 -1.30 7.76
N HIS A 90 1.93 -0.38 8.47
CA HIS A 90 2.56 0.72 9.19
C HIS A 90 3.51 0.23 10.29
N ALA A 91 3.13 -0.83 11.01
CA ALA A 91 3.98 -1.43 12.05
C ALA A 91 5.20 -2.19 11.48
N ASN A 92 5.17 -2.55 10.20
CA ASN A 92 6.26 -3.28 9.57
C ASN A 92 7.37 -2.34 9.08
N LYS A 93 8.47 -2.28 9.84
CA LYS A 93 9.66 -1.47 9.55
C LYS A 93 10.26 -1.72 8.15
N ALA A 94 10.02 -2.87 7.53
CA ALA A 94 10.52 -3.18 6.20
C ALA A 94 10.07 -2.15 5.15
N TYR A 95 8.80 -1.71 5.18
CA TYR A 95 8.28 -0.72 4.24
C TYR A 95 9.02 0.61 4.34
N VAL A 96 9.23 1.09 5.56
CA VAL A 96 9.94 2.34 5.83
C VAL A 96 11.41 2.24 5.39
N PHE A 97 12.04 1.08 5.62
CA PHE A 97 13.42 0.86 5.20
C PHE A 97 13.58 0.86 3.67
N VAL A 98 12.72 0.14 2.94
CA VAL A 98 12.81 0.14 1.48
C VAL A 98 12.45 1.49 0.88
N MET A 99 11.52 2.24 1.49
CA MET A 99 11.24 3.63 1.09
C MET A 99 12.46 4.53 1.26
N PHE A 100 13.16 4.41 2.39
CA PHE A 100 14.41 5.11 2.64
C PHE A 100 15.48 4.78 1.58
N ALA A 101 15.65 3.50 1.25
CA ALA A 101 16.61 3.04 0.24
C ALA A 101 16.25 3.49 -1.18
N HIS A 102 14.97 3.78 -1.47
CA HIS A 102 14.53 4.23 -2.79
C HIS A 102 14.90 5.70 -3.04
N PRO A 103 15.72 6.02 -4.07
CA PRO A 103 16.31 7.33 -4.24
C PRO A 103 15.29 8.45 -4.49
N SER A 104 14.14 8.15 -5.09
CA SER A 104 13.08 9.14 -5.34
C SER A 104 12.09 9.31 -4.19
N ILE A 105 12.05 8.39 -3.22
CA ILE A 105 11.08 8.44 -2.10
C ILE A 105 11.80 8.90 -0.85
N ARG A 106 12.85 8.19 -0.41
CA ARG A 106 13.60 8.48 0.81
C ARG A 106 12.66 8.73 1.99
N PHE A 107 12.74 9.90 2.61
CA PHE A 107 11.86 10.34 3.69
C PHE A 107 10.67 11.19 3.24
N SER A 108 10.57 11.57 1.97
CA SER A 108 9.57 12.54 1.49
C SER A 108 8.13 12.17 1.89
N TRP A 109 7.79 10.89 1.79
CA TRP A 109 6.48 10.39 2.18
C TRP A 109 6.23 10.49 3.69
N VAL A 110 7.21 10.08 4.49
CA VAL A 110 7.15 10.12 5.97
C VAL A 110 7.09 11.57 6.45
N GLU A 111 7.90 12.46 5.88
CA GLU A 111 7.89 13.90 6.20
C GLU A 111 6.54 14.54 5.88
N HIS A 112 5.88 14.11 4.80
CA HIS A 112 4.60 14.68 4.39
C HIS A 112 3.39 14.05 5.09
N LYS A 113 3.40 12.74 5.36
CA LYS A 113 2.24 12.01 5.92
C LYS A 113 2.35 11.75 7.41
N TRP A 114 3.56 11.50 7.91
CA TRP A 114 3.85 11.09 9.28
C TRP A 114 4.84 12.06 9.93
N CYS A 115 4.62 13.37 9.75
CA CYS A 115 5.57 14.40 10.17
C CYS A 115 5.93 14.31 11.67
N ASN A 116 4.99 13.88 12.51
CA ASN A 116 5.19 13.70 13.95
C ASN A 116 6.04 12.46 14.30
N GLU A 117 6.26 11.55 13.36
CA GLU A 117 6.94 10.27 13.57
C GLU A 117 8.34 10.23 12.94
N ILE A 118 8.72 11.24 12.18
CA ILE A 118 9.98 11.27 11.42
C ILE A 118 11.21 10.98 12.28
N SER A 119 11.26 11.49 13.50
CA SER A 119 12.35 11.24 14.44
C SER A 119 12.42 9.77 14.87
N SER A 120 11.28 9.16 15.16
CA SER A 120 11.17 7.74 15.53
C SER A 120 11.54 6.82 14.36
N VAL A 121 11.10 7.16 13.15
CA VAL A 121 11.45 6.46 11.92
C VAL A 121 12.96 6.52 11.66
N LYS A 122 13.58 7.70 11.75
CA LYS A 122 15.04 7.86 11.58
C LYS A 122 15.81 7.06 12.62
N ALA A 123 15.38 7.08 13.88
CA ALA A 123 15.98 6.29 14.94
C ALA A 123 15.89 4.78 14.66
N SER A 124 14.73 4.30 14.19
CA SER A 124 14.52 2.88 13.85
C SER A 124 15.41 2.40 12.70
N ILE A 125 15.67 3.26 11.70
CA ILE A 125 16.60 2.94 10.60
C ILE A 125 18.04 2.88 11.10
N LEU A 126 18.45 3.83 11.95
CA LEU A 126 19.79 3.85 12.53
C LEU A 126 20.05 2.61 13.40
N GLU A 127 19.09 2.24 14.25
CA GLU A 127 19.13 1.03 15.09
C GLU A 127 19.35 -0.22 14.22
N LEU A 128 18.57 -0.38 13.15
CA LEU A 128 18.69 -1.51 12.22
C LEU A 128 20.06 -1.55 11.52
N MET A 129 20.55 -0.38 11.07
CA MET A 129 21.87 -0.28 10.44
C MET A 129 23.01 -0.63 11.40
N GLN A 130 22.89 -0.24 12.68
CA GLN A 130 23.84 -0.58 13.73
C GLN A 130 23.83 -2.08 14.02
N GLU A 131 22.65 -2.69 14.15
CA GLU A 131 22.51 -4.13 14.33
C GLU A 131 23.15 -4.90 13.17
N TYR A 132 22.88 -4.49 11.93
CA TYR A 132 23.49 -5.07 10.75
C TYR A 132 25.02 -4.91 10.76
N HIS A 133 25.52 -3.71 11.06
CA HIS A 133 26.96 -3.46 11.15
C HIS A 133 27.63 -4.35 12.20
N MET A 134 27.06 -4.47 13.40
CA MET A 134 27.60 -5.33 14.46
C MET A 134 27.60 -6.81 14.04
N LYS A 135 26.51 -7.28 13.43
CA LYS A 135 26.38 -8.68 13.02
C LYS A 135 27.42 -9.12 11.98
N TYR A 136 27.82 -8.21 11.09
CA TYR A 136 28.78 -8.51 10.03
C TYR A 136 30.16 -7.83 10.22
N ALA A 137 30.42 -7.27 11.40
CA ALA A 137 31.74 -6.70 11.72
C ALA A 137 32.80 -7.80 11.92
N ASP A 138 32.43 -8.94 12.52
CA ASP A 138 33.35 -10.07 12.77
C ASP A 138 33.69 -10.86 11.49
N ASP A 139 32.76 -10.97 10.54
CA ASP A 139 33.00 -11.67 9.26
C ASP A 139 34.03 -10.95 8.35
N ASN A 140 34.26 -9.66 8.61
CA ASN A 140 35.22 -8.83 7.86
C ASN A 140 36.57 -8.67 8.57
N ALA A 141 36.79 -9.32 9.72
CA ALA A 141 38.08 -9.29 10.41
C ALA A 141 39.11 -10.11 9.63
N GLN A 142 40.05 -9.44 8.94
CA GLN A 142 41.19 -10.11 8.30
C GLN A 142 41.98 -10.93 9.34
N PRO A 143 42.42 -12.16 9.02
CA PRO A 143 43.26 -12.94 9.92
C PRO A 143 44.54 -12.17 10.22
N THR A 144 44.85 -12.05 11.52
CA THR A 144 46.04 -11.37 12.02
C THR A 144 47.29 -12.01 11.39
N PRO A 145 48.26 -11.23 10.86
CA PRO A 145 49.45 -11.83 10.27
C PRO A 145 50.21 -12.58 11.36
N THR A 146 50.40 -13.88 11.19
CA THR A 146 51.27 -14.68 12.05
C THR A 146 52.70 -14.18 11.86
N THR A 147 53.22 -13.45 12.84
CA THR A 147 54.63 -13.06 12.88
C THR A 147 55.46 -14.33 13.07
N MET A 148 56.28 -14.67 12.07
CA MET A 148 57.42 -15.59 12.22
C MET A 148 58.63 -14.85 12.77
#